data_AF-A0A5J4LB49-F1
#
_entry.id   AF-A0A5J4LB49-F1
#
_cell.length_a   1.000
_cell.length_b   1.000
_cell.length_c   1.000
_cell.angle_alpha   90.00
_cell.angle_beta   90.00
_cell.angle_gamma   90.00
#
_symmetry.space_group_name_H-M   'P 1'
#
loop_
_entity.id
_entity.type
_entity.pdbx_description
1 polymer ?
#
loop_
_entity_poly.entity_id
_entity_poly.type
_entity_poly.pdbx_seq_one_letter_code
_entity_poly.pdbx_strand_id
1 'polypeptide(L)'
;MTYKRFEDLPVWQEAIELAKQVYSFTKIPVFRGYPSLKDQIERASLSVSNNIAEGFERGTTKELLTFLYIARGSAGEVRSVLCFIEQLPEFKDFNSEISSLKSISEGISRQLRAWADTLQNSEIPGQRYLTEKGRELSQKRKEQDEFLKQLNEIVEKGRGKL
;
A
#
# COMPACT_ATOMS: atom_id res chain seq x y z
N MET A 1 3.50 -11.33 -7.39
CA MET A 1 3.29 -11.69 -5.97
C MET A 1 1.98 -11.04 -5.55
N THR A 2 1.06 -11.77 -4.91
CA THR A 2 -0.26 -11.23 -4.50
C THR A 2 -0.27 -11.07 -2.99
N TYR A 3 -0.35 -9.83 -2.51
CA TYR A 3 -0.48 -9.51 -1.09
C TYR A 3 -1.92 -9.77 -0.64
N LYS A 4 -2.09 -10.39 0.54
CA LYS A 4 -3.42 -10.67 1.11
C LYS A 4 -3.82 -9.68 2.19
N ARG A 5 -2.85 -9.01 2.81
CA ARG A 5 -3.04 -8.01 3.85
C ARG A 5 -2.16 -6.80 3.54
N PHE A 6 -2.59 -5.61 3.96
CA PHE A 6 -1.82 -4.40 3.69
C PHE A 6 -0.49 -4.40 4.46
N GLU A 7 -0.41 -5.10 5.59
CA GLU A 7 0.80 -5.23 6.41
C GLU A 7 1.94 -5.96 5.70
N ASP A 8 1.60 -6.74 4.67
CA ASP A 8 2.57 -7.45 3.84
C ASP A 8 3.14 -6.55 2.72
N LEU A 9 2.58 -5.35 2.50
CA LEU A 9 3.04 -4.41 1.49
C LEU A 9 4.35 -3.73 1.95
N PRO A 10 5.44 -3.82 1.15
CA PRO A 10 6.70 -3.15 1.49
C PRO A 10 6.53 -1.64 1.70
N VAL A 11 5.75 -0.98 0.84
CA VAL A 11 5.48 0.46 0.93
C VAL A 11 4.71 0.84 2.20
N TRP A 12 3.85 -0.05 2.72
CA TRP A 12 3.15 0.19 3.98
C TRP A 12 4.11 0.05 5.16
N GLN A 13 4.99 -0.96 5.15
CA GLN A 13 5.99 -1.18 6.18
C GLN A 13 6.95 0.00 6.29
N GLU A 14 7.40 0.55 5.17
CA GLU A 14 8.20 1.78 5.15
C GLU A 14 7.40 3.00 5.64
N ALA A 15 6.12 3.12 5.26
CA ALA A 15 5.27 4.23 5.69
C ALA A 15 5.02 4.25 7.20
N ILE A 16 4.75 3.08 7.80
CA ILE A 16 4.54 3.01 9.26
C ILE A 16 5.87 3.23 10.02
N GLU A 17 7.00 2.81 9.45
CA GLU A 17 8.31 3.08 10.01
C GLU A 17 8.68 4.57 9.90
N LEU A 18 8.35 5.23 8.79
CA LEU A 18 8.46 6.69 8.66
C LEU A 18 7.69 7.41 9.78
N ALA A 19 6.44 7.02 10.02
CA ALA A 19 5.64 7.61 11.10
C ALA A 19 6.32 7.42 12.47
N LYS A 20 6.79 6.20 12.79
CA LYS A 20 7.52 5.94 14.04
C LYS A 20 8.76 6.84 14.19
N GLN A 21 9.55 7.01 13.13
CA GLN A 21 10.75 7.86 13.17
C GLN A 21 10.39 9.34 13.29
N VAL A 22 9.34 9.82 12.62
CA VAL A 22 8.82 11.19 12.79
C VAL A 22 8.38 11.42 14.24
N TYR A 23 7.59 10.52 14.82
CA TYR A 23 7.17 10.62 16.23
C TYR A 23 8.34 10.54 17.22
N SER A 24 9.44 9.89 16.84
CA SER A 24 10.67 9.90 17.63
C SER A 24 11.40 11.24 17.50
N PHE A 25 11.52 11.75 16.28
CA PHE A 25 12.13 13.04 15.98
C PHE A 25 11.39 14.19 16.67
N THR A 26 10.06 14.19 16.69
CA THR A 26 9.24 15.25 17.31
C THR A 26 9.26 15.27 18.84
N LYS A 27 9.96 14.32 19.48
CA LYS A 27 10.18 14.31 20.94
C LYS A 27 11.36 15.19 21.37
N ILE A 28 12.20 15.66 20.44
CA ILE A 28 13.32 16.53 20.81
C ILE A 28 12.80 17.82 21.47
N PRO A 29 13.53 18.41 22.44
CA PRO A 29 13.07 19.58 23.17
C PRO A 29 12.70 20.78 22.28
N VAL A 30 13.34 20.92 21.12
CA VAL A 30 13.11 22.01 20.17
C VAL A 30 11.64 22.10 19.75
N PHE A 31 10.96 20.97 19.52
CA PHE A 31 9.55 20.95 19.13
C PHE A 31 8.58 21.49 20.19
N ARG A 32 9.01 21.68 21.45
CA ARG A 32 8.16 22.33 22.48
C ARG A 32 7.79 23.76 22.10
N GLY A 33 8.64 24.44 21.33
CA GLY A 33 8.36 25.78 20.79
C GLY A 33 7.46 25.78 19.54
N TYR A 34 7.19 24.62 18.95
CA TYR A 34 6.49 24.50 17.66
C TYR A 34 5.38 23.43 17.69
N PRO A 35 4.38 23.54 18.57
CA PRO A 35 3.34 22.52 18.73
C PRO A 35 2.54 22.27 17.43
N SER A 36 2.23 23.32 16.66
CA SER A 36 1.50 23.17 15.39
C SER A 36 2.34 22.48 14.30
N LEU A 37 3.65 22.74 14.26
CA LEU A 37 4.57 22.10 13.33
C LEU A 37 4.73 20.61 13.64
N LYS A 38 4.83 20.28 14.93
CA LYS A 38 4.82 18.92 15.44
C LYS A 38 3.56 18.18 15.03
N ASP A 39 2.38 18.75 15.32
CA ASP A 39 1.10 18.14 14.95
C ASP A 39 0.98 17.91 13.44
N GLN A 40 1.41 18.89 12.64
CA GLN A 40 1.36 18.78 11.19
C GLN A 40 2.20 17.61 10.66
N ILE A 41 3.48 17.51 11.05
CA ILE A 41 4.36 16.45 10.55
C ILE A 41 3.95 15.07 11.07
N GLU A 42 3.49 14.96 12.33
CA GLU A 42 3.00 13.71 12.91
C GLU A 42 1.78 13.19 12.15
N ARG A 43 0.76 14.03 11.96
CA ARG A 43 -0.46 13.65 11.21
C ARG A 43 -0.15 13.32 9.77
N ALA A 44 0.66 14.12 9.09
CA ALA A 44 1.05 13.86 7.70
C ALA A 44 1.78 12.51 7.57
N SER A 45 2.70 12.20 8.48
CA SER A 45 3.45 10.94 8.44
C SER A 45 2.58 9.71 8.67
N LEU A 46 1.70 9.73 9.69
CA LEU A 46 0.79 8.64 9.99
C LEU A 46 -0.29 8.45 8.91
N SER A 47 -0.71 9.55 8.27
CA SER A 47 -1.66 9.54 7.16
C SER A 47 -1.19 8.66 5.99
N VAL A 48 0.12 8.56 5.75
CA VAL A 48 0.66 7.75 4.64
C VAL A 48 0.28 6.28 4.80
N SER A 49 0.60 5.66 5.95
CA SER A 49 0.28 4.26 6.21
C SER A 49 -1.23 4.02 6.32
N ASN A 50 -1.97 4.97 6.91
CA ASN A 50 -3.42 4.85 7.09
C ASN A 50 -4.14 4.85 5.74
N ASN A 51 -3.76 5.74 4.81
CA ASN A 51 -4.37 5.76 3.49
C ASN A 51 -4.00 4.52 2.66
N ILE A 52 -2.78 3.99 2.80
CA ILE A 52 -2.41 2.72 2.13
C ILE A 52 -3.32 1.58 2.64
N ALA A 53 -3.49 1.46 3.94
CA ALA A 53 -4.35 0.43 4.54
C ALA A 53 -5.81 0.61 4.12
N GLU A 54 -6.35 1.82 4.22
CA GLU A 54 -7.74 2.11 3.83
C GLU A 54 -7.98 1.85 2.34
N GLY A 55 -7.05 2.24 1.48
CA GLY A 55 -7.12 1.96 0.05
C GLY A 55 -7.09 0.46 -0.26
N PHE A 56 -6.25 -0.30 0.43
CA PHE A 56 -6.09 -1.75 0.23
C PHE A 56 -7.34 -2.54 0.67
N GLU A 57 -7.99 -2.12 1.75
CA GLU A 57 -9.22 -2.75 2.25
C GLU A 57 -10.47 -2.39 1.42
N ARG A 58 -10.37 -1.42 0.51
CA ARG A 58 -11.47 -1.03 -0.38
C ARG A 58 -11.60 -1.92 -1.61
N GLY A 59 -12.82 -2.02 -2.13
CA GLY A 59 -13.22 -3.07 -3.07
C GLY A 59 -12.79 -2.87 -4.53
N THR A 60 -12.45 -1.64 -4.95
CA THR A 60 -12.19 -1.33 -6.36
C THR A 60 -10.81 -0.72 -6.61
N THR A 61 -10.24 -0.96 -7.80
CA THR A 61 -8.96 -0.34 -8.22
C THR A 61 -9.03 1.18 -8.20
N LYS A 62 -10.18 1.76 -8.56
CA LYS A 62 -10.37 3.22 -8.60
C LYS A 62 -10.30 3.83 -7.19
N GLU A 63 -10.91 3.18 -6.21
CA GLU A 63 -10.82 3.59 -4.81
C GLU A 63 -9.38 3.44 -4.32
N LEU A 64 -8.75 2.27 -4.52
CA LEU A 64 -7.36 2.05 -4.15
C LEU A 64 -6.45 3.16 -4.72
N LEU A 65 -6.55 3.46 -6.02
CA LEU A 65 -5.79 4.53 -6.66
C LEU A 65 -5.99 5.90 -5.98
N THR A 66 -7.22 6.23 -5.60
CA THR A 66 -7.54 7.49 -4.91
C THR A 66 -6.75 7.58 -3.60
N PHE A 67 -6.78 6.51 -2.80
CA PHE A 67 -6.06 6.44 -1.54
C PHE A 67 -4.53 6.44 -1.71
N LEU A 68 -4.01 5.77 -2.75
CA LEU A 68 -2.57 5.84 -3.05
C LEU A 68 -2.11 7.25 -3.41
N TYR A 69 -2.93 8.03 -4.13
CA TYR A 69 -2.62 9.42 -4.40
C TYR A 69 -2.68 10.30 -3.16
N ILE A 70 -3.63 10.07 -2.25
CA ILE A 70 -3.68 10.76 -0.96
C ILE A 70 -2.44 10.42 -0.13
N ALA A 71 -2.09 9.14 0.00
CA ALA A 71 -0.88 8.69 0.69
C ALA A 71 0.39 9.34 0.12
N ARG A 72 0.50 9.42 -1.21
CA ARG A 72 1.63 10.09 -1.89
C ARG A 72 1.64 11.59 -1.64
N GLY A 73 0.46 12.22 -1.56
CA GLY A 73 0.30 13.62 -1.15
C GLY A 73 0.80 13.86 0.27
N SER A 74 0.39 13.02 1.23
CA SER A 74 0.85 13.08 2.63
C SER A 74 2.36 12.86 2.76
N ALA A 75 2.97 11.95 1.99
CA ALA A 75 4.43 11.81 1.93
C ALA A 75 5.10 13.10 1.40
N GLY A 76 4.50 13.72 0.38
CA GLY A 76 4.90 15.04 -0.11
C GLY A 76 4.85 16.12 0.97
N GLU A 77 3.79 16.15 1.78
CA GLU A 77 3.65 17.08 2.89
C GLU A 77 4.75 16.87 3.95
N VAL A 78 5.05 15.63 4.35
CA VAL A 78 6.15 15.34 5.27
C VAL A 78 7.47 15.94 4.76
N ARG A 79 7.80 15.77 3.47
CA ARG A 79 9.01 16.36 2.89
C ARG A 79 8.97 17.89 2.90
N SER A 80 7.83 18.48 2.55
CA SER A 80 7.66 19.93 2.55
C SER A 80 7.90 20.53 3.95
N VAL A 81 7.32 19.90 4.97
CA VAL A 81 7.50 20.30 6.37
C VAL A 81 8.95 20.11 6.83
N LEU A 82 9.60 19.02 6.45
CA LEU A 82 11.03 18.80 6.75
C LEU A 82 11.93 19.84 6.07
N CYS A 83 11.65 20.22 4.82
CA CYS A 83 12.36 21.31 4.16
C CYS A 83 12.18 22.65 4.90
N PHE A 84 11.00 22.92 5.45
CA PHE A 84 10.79 24.10 6.29
C PHE A 84 11.58 24.02 7.60
N ILE A 85 11.53 22.88 8.30
CA ILE A 85 12.31 22.63 9.53
C ILE A 85 13.81 22.84 9.31
N GLU A 86 14.34 22.40 8.17
CA GLU A 86 15.75 22.55 7.78
C GLU A 86 16.21 24.02 7.67
N GLN A 87 15.28 24.97 7.45
CA GLN A 87 15.59 26.40 7.40
C GLN A 87 15.64 27.06 8.78
N LEU A 88 15.19 26.36 9.83
CA LEU A 88 15.13 26.92 11.19
C LEU A 88 16.47 26.72 11.91
N PRO A 89 17.11 27.80 12.41
CA PRO A 89 18.41 27.71 13.10
C PRO A 89 18.43 26.75 14.30
N GLU A 90 17.29 26.59 14.97
CA GLU A 90 17.10 25.71 16.13
C GLU A 90 17.24 24.22 15.77
N PHE A 91 17.14 23.87 14.49
CA PHE A 91 17.21 22.49 14.00
C PHE A 91 18.53 22.13 13.30
N LYS A 92 19.51 23.04 13.27
CA LYS A 92 20.79 22.85 12.57
C LYS A 92 21.55 21.57 12.94
N ASP A 93 21.40 21.11 14.18
CA ASP A 93 22.11 19.94 14.71
C ASP A 93 21.43 18.61 14.33
N PHE A 94 20.30 18.67 13.59
CA PHE A 94 19.49 17.51 13.18
C PHE A 94 19.44 17.31 11.66
N ASN A 95 20.36 17.92 10.90
CA ASN A 95 20.36 17.87 9.44
C ASN A 95 20.44 16.44 8.89
N SER A 96 21.16 15.53 9.56
CA SER A 96 21.25 14.12 9.20
C SER A 96 19.90 13.41 9.30
N GLU A 97 19.19 13.62 10.41
CA GLU A 97 17.88 13.05 10.70
C GLU A 97 16.83 13.57 9.72
N ILE A 98 16.84 14.89 9.49
CA ILE A 98 15.96 15.55 8.51
C ILE A 98 16.20 14.98 7.10
N SER A 99 17.46 14.83 6.70
CA SER A 99 17.83 14.25 5.40
C SER A 99 17.40 12.79 5.27
N SER A 100 17.56 11.99 6.33
CA SER A 100 17.12 10.61 6.37
C SER A 100 15.60 10.49 6.19
N LEU A 101 14.83 11.27 6.96
CA LEU A 101 13.36 11.29 6.87
C LEU A 101 12.87 11.75 5.49
N LYS A 102 13.54 12.75 4.88
CA LYS A 102 13.26 13.19 3.50
C LYS A 102 13.48 12.03 2.52
N SER A 103 14.60 11.33 2.61
CA SER A 103 14.93 10.18 1.75
C SER A 103 13.90 9.04 1.86
N ILE A 104 13.50 8.69 3.09
CA ILE A 104 12.46 7.67 3.32
C ILE A 104 11.14 8.09 2.66
N SER A 105 10.71 9.33 2.89
CA SER A 105 9.46 9.84 2.29
C SER A 105 9.50 9.92 0.75
N GLU A 106 10.67 10.21 0.17
CA GLU A 106 10.90 10.10 -1.27
C GLU A 106 10.80 8.67 -1.78
N GLY A 107 11.39 7.71 -1.06
CA GLY A 107 11.31 6.29 -1.34
C GLY A 107 9.86 5.82 -1.41
N ILE A 108 9.07 6.15 -0.38
CA ILE A 108 7.64 5.84 -0.32
C ILE A 108 6.89 6.49 -1.49
N SER A 109 7.16 7.77 -1.78
CA SER A 109 6.52 8.47 -2.90
C SER A 109 6.79 7.79 -4.26
N ARG A 110 8.00 7.25 -4.47
CA ARG A 110 8.35 6.50 -5.69
C ARG A 110 7.62 5.16 -5.74
N GLN A 111 7.57 4.42 -4.63
CA GLN A 111 6.86 3.14 -4.55
C GLN A 111 5.36 3.30 -4.80
N LEU A 112 4.72 4.29 -4.16
CA LEU A 112 3.31 4.59 -4.37
C LEU A 112 3.01 4.98 -5.81
N ARG A 113 3.90 5.76 -6.44
CA ARG A 113 3.75 6.13 -7.84
C ARG A 113 3.86 4.91 -8.75
N ALA A 114 4.90 4.10 -8.58
CA ALA A 114 5.09 2.88 -9.37
C ALA A 114 3.89 1.93 -9.21
N TRP A 115 3.38 1.76 -7.99
CA TRP A 115 2.21 0.93 -7.75
C TRP A 115 0.94 1.50 -8.42
N ALA A 116 0.68 2.81 -8.28
CA ALA A 116 -0.43 3.46 -8.96
C ALA A 116 -0.33 3.29 -10.49
N ASP A 117 0.84 3.49 -11.08
CA ASP A 117 1.07 3.32 -12.52
C ASP A 117 0.81 1.86 -12.95
N THR A 118 1.19 0.85 -12.14
CA THR A 118 0.87 -0.56 -12.46
C THR A 118 -0.63 -0.86 -12.41
N LEU A 119 -1.37 -0.23 -11.51
CA LEU A 119 -2.81 -0.40 -11.38
C LEU A 119 -3.57 0.29 -12.52
N GLN A 120 -3.08 1.43 -13.00
CA GLN A 120 -3.69 2.16 -14.12
C GLN A 120 -3.51 1.48 -15.47
N ASN A 121 -2.35 0.83 -15.67
CA ASN A 121 -2.01 0.15 -16.92
C ASN A 121 -2.40 -1.33 -16.94
N SER A 122 -3.01 -1.83 -15.85
CA SER A 122 -3.51 -3.20 -15.78
C SER A 122 -4.87 -3.32 -16.46
N GLU A 123 -5.00 -4.23 -17.43
CA GLU A 123 -6.29 -4.61 -18.05
C GLU A 123 -7.23 -5.32 -17.08
N ILE A 124 -6.79 -5.57 -15.84
CA ILE A 124 -7.52 -6.35 -14.85
C ILE A 124 -8.29 -5.41 -13.92
N PRO A 125 -9.64 -5.40 -13.96
CA PRO A 125 -10.44 -4.67 -12.99
C PRO A 125 -10.28 -5.31 -11.60
N GLY A 126 -10.05 -4.48 -10.59
CA GLY A 126 -10.33 -4.65 -9.15
C GLY A 126 -9.97 -5.96 -8.44
N GLN A 127 -9.37 -5.88 -7.26
CA GLN A 127 -9.12 -7.02 -6.37
C GLN A 127 -10.41 -7.79 -5.99
N ARG A 128 -11.57 -7.13 -5.99
CA ARG A 128 -12.89 -7.79 -5.83
C ARG A 128 -13.39 -8.50 -7.09
N TYR A 129 -13.14 -7.95 -8.28
CA TYR A 129 -13.37 -8.64 -9.56
C TYR A 129 -12.45 -9.85 -9.73
N LEU A 130 -11.21 -9.77 -9.23
CA LEU A 130 -10.27 -10.90 -9.16
C LEU A 130 -10.72 -12.00 -8.20
N THR A 131 -11.35 -11.65 -7.08
CA THR A 131 -11.86 -12.66 -6.11
C THR A 131 -13.18 -13.30 -6.56
N GLU A 132 -14.09 -12.56 -7.20
CA GLU A 132 -15.30 -13.14 -7.82
C GLU A 132 -14.98 -13.95 -9.08
N LYS A 133 -14.29 -13.35 -10.07
CA LYS A 133 -13.92 -14.04 -11.31
C LYS A 133 -12.93 -15.18 -11.04
N GLY A 134 -12.07 -15.04 -10.03
CA GLY A 134 -11.19 -16.11 -9.56
C GLY A 134 -11.94 -17.26 -8.88
N ARG A 135 -13.00 -16.97 -8.11
CA ARG A 135 -13.92 -18.00 -7.59
C ARG A 135 -14.68 -18.67 -8.73
N GLU A 136 -15.25 -17.91 -9.67
CA GLU A 136 -15.96 -18.43 -10.84
C GLU A 136 -15.06 -19.31 -11.72
N LEU A 137 -13.82 -18.89 -11.99
CA LEU A 137 -12.86 -19.67 -12.77
C LEU A 137 -12.43 -20.95 -12.04
N SER A 138 -12.22 -20.87 -10.73
CA SER A 138 -11.92 -22.04 -9.89
C SER A 138 -13.10 -23.03 -9.86
N GLN A 139 -14.32 -22.50 -9.79
CA GLN A 139 -15.55 -23.29 -9.79
C GLN A 139 -15.81 -23.94 -11.16
N LYS A 140 -15.66 -23.18 -12.26
CA LYS A 140 -15.72 -23.73 -13.63
C LYS A 140 -14.64 -24.79 -13.89
N ARG A 141 -13.42 -24.63 -13.35
CA ARG A 141 -12.38 -25.67 -13.44
C ARG A 141 -12.79 -26.92 -12.70
N LYS A 142 -13.30 -26.80 -11.46
CA LYS A 142 -13.82 -27.94 -10.69
C LYS A 142 -14.95 -28.66 -11.41
N GLU A 143 -15.92 -27.92 -11.94
CA GLU A 143 -17.05 -28.47 -12.70
C GLU A 143 -16.57 -29.21 -13.96
N GLN A 144 -15.60 -28.66 -14.68
CA GLN A 144 -14.99 -29.31 -15.84
C GLN A 144 -14.25 -30.60 -15.46
N ASP A 145 -13.45 -30.57 -14.39
CA ASP A 145 -12.70 -31.73 -13.91
C ASP A 145 -13.64 -32.85 -13.44
N GLU A 146 -14.74 -32.52 -12.74
CA GLU A 146 -15.78 -33.48 -12.37
C GLU A 146 -16.50 -34.06 -13.60
N PHE A 147 -16.84 -33.22 -14.57
CA PHE A 147 -17.47 -33.67 -15.81
C PHE A 147 -16.58 -34.64 -16.60
N LEU A 148 -15.29 -34.32 -16.74
CA LEU A 148 -14.31 -35.20 -17.40
C LEU A 148 -14.15 -36.54 -16.66
N LYS A 149 -14.19 -36.51 -15.32
CA LYS A 149 -14.16 -37.73 -14.51
C LYS A 149 -15.39 -38.61 -14.75
N GLN A 150 -16.58 -38.01 -14.80
CA GLN A 150 -17.83 -38.73 -15.13
C GLN A 150 -17.79 -39.33 -16.54
N LEU A 151 -17.29 -38.59 -17.54
CA LEU A 151 -17.13 -39.10 -18.90
C LEU A 151 -16.21 -40.32 -18.94
N ASN A 152 -15.07 -40.26 -18.26
CA ASN A 152 -14.13 -41.39 -18.18
C ASN A 152 -14.79 -42.60 -17.51
N GLU A 153 -15.54 -42.41 -16.43
CA GLU A 153 -16.28 -43.51 -15.79
C GLU A 153 -17.34 -44.14 -16.69
N ILE A 154 -18.02 -43.35 -17.54
CA ILE A 154 -18.99 -43.85 -18.52
C ILE A 154 -18.28 -44.65 -19.62
N VAL A 155 -17.16 -44.14 -20.14
CA VAL A 155 -16.36 -44.82 -21.18
C VAL A 155 -15.82 -46.15 -20.66
N GLU A 156 -15.29 -46.19 -19.43
CA GLU A 156 -14.79 -47.42 -18.81
C GLU A 156 -15.91 -48.43 -18.55
N LYS A 157 -17.09 -47.98 -18.07
CA LYS A 157 -18.27 -48.85 -17.90
C LYS A 157 -18.83 -49.37 -19.22
N GLY A 158 -18.71 -48.58 -20.30
CA GLY A 158 -19.11 -48.98 -21.65
C GLY A 158 -18.16 -50.01 -22.27
N ARG A 159 -16.87 -49.91 -21.99
CA ARG A 159 -15.84 -50.86 -22.45
C ARG A 159 -15.89 -52.22 -21.75
N GLY A 160 -16.39 -52.28 -20.50
CA GLY A 160 -16.56 -53.53 -19.75
C GLY A 160 -17.81 -54.36 -20.12
N LYS A 161 -18.57 -53.98 -21.17
CA LYS A 161 -19.79 -54.66 -21.62
C LYS A 161 -19.68 -55.33 -23.01
N LEU A 162 -18.46 -55.50 -23.53
CA LEU A 162 -18.17 -56.28 -24.74
C LEU A 162 -17.46 -57.59 -24.38
#